data_AF-A0A2D6P5K4-F1
#
_entry.id   AF-A0A2D6P5K4-F1
#
_cell.length_a   1.000
_cell.length_b   1.000
_cell.length_c   1.000
_cell.angle_alpha   90.00
_cell.angle_beta   90.00
_cell.angle_gamma   90.00
#
_symmetry.space_group_name_H-M   'P 1'
#
loop_
_entity.id
_entity.type
_entity.pdbx_description
1 polymer ?
#
loop_
_entity_poly.entity_id
_entity_poly.type
_entity_poly.pdbx_seq_one_letter_code
_entity_poly.pdbx_strand_id
1 'polypeptide(L)'
;YDTTFELNQPIHFTGEVEEYTRADGTTDFGIYGTKQSTFSFKLERIIKSVQDTLDKPVEGIDLAYLKGALSRLDGLDKELEECADRLPTFKKTYEEYKTTLVALGWGIPHAIKRTEELIASREKRRIQRARQNAVEEAKRLKPSPKKRTKKDKEKLIKELGRLGEI
;
A
#
# COMPACT_ATOMS: atom_id res chain seq x y z
N TYR A 1 -25.98 -16.38 14.98
CA TYR A 1 -25.06 -15.23 14.88
C TYR A 1 -24.09 -15.37 16.02
N ASP A 2 -22.85 -15.74 15.71
CA ASP A 2 -21.79 -15.90 16.71
C ASP A 2 -21.15 -14.53 16.93
N THR A 3 -21.57 -13.82 17.98
CA THR A 3 -21.09 -12.46 18.33
C THR A 3 -20.02 -12.54 19.40
N THR A 4 -19.01 -13.37 19.18
CA THR A 4 -17.84 -13.43 20.06
C THR A 4 -16.81 -12.40 19.59
N PHE A 5 -16.61 -11.36 20.40
CA PHE A 5 -15.58 -10.35 20.18
C PHE A 5 -14.33 -10.72 21.00
N GLU A 6 -13.15 -10.65 20.38
CA GLU A 6 -11.88 -10.83 21.09
C GLU A 6 -11.60 -9.62 22.00
N LEU A 7 -11.14 -9.89 23.22
CA LEU A 7 -10.76 -8.87 24.19
C LEU A 7 -9.69 -7.95 23.58
N ASN A 8 -9.91 -6.64 23.64
CA ASN A 8 -9.04 -5.57 23.10
C ASN A 8 -9.02 -5.37 21.57
N GLN A 9 -9.95 -5.94 20.80
CA GLN A 9 -10.11 -5.50 19.41
C GLN A 9 -10.90 -4.18 19.33
N PRO A 10 -10.49 -3.22 18.47
CA PRO A 10 -11.30 -2.05 18.19
C PRO A 10 -12.60 -2.47 17.49
N ILE A 11 -13.74 -2.18 18.13
CA ILE A 11 -15.06 -2.51 17.60
C ILE A 11 -15.61 -1.27 16.88
N HIS A 12 -15.89 -1.40 15.59
CA HIS A 12 -16.52 -0.37 14.77
C HIS A 12 -17.89 -0.86 14.34
N PHE A 13 -18.95 -0.28 14.89
CA PHE A 13 -20.31 -0.71 14.62
C PHE A 13 -21.17 0.45 14.12
N THR A 14 -22.15 0.10 13.30
CA THR A 14 -23.31 0.92 13.00
C THR A 14 -24.48 0.31 13.73
N GLY A 15 -25.43 1.16 14.13
CA GLY A 15 -26.41 0.78 15.12
C GLY A 15 -27.64 1.67 15.10
N GLU A 16 -28.66 1.21 15.81
CA GLU A 16 -29.86 1.99 16.08
C GLU A 16 -29.64 2.78 17.37
N VAL A 17 -30.14 4.01 17.38
CA VAL A 17 -30.18 4.85 18.56
C VAL A 17 -31.59 4.78 19.11
N GLU A 18 -31.74 4.21 20.29
CA GLU A 18 -33.04 4.13 20.98
C GLU A 18 -33.01 4.96 22.25
N GLU A 19 -34.08 5.70 22.49
CA GLU A 19 -34.30 6.42 23.75
C GLU A 19 -34.79 5.42 24.82
N TYR A 20 -34.24 5.50 26.02
CA TYR A 20 -34.68 4.71 27.16
C TYR A 20 -34.78 5.57 28.43
N THR A 21 -35.65 5.16 29.34
CA THR A 21 -35.79 5.80 30.65
C THR A 21 -34.94 5.07 31.68
N ARG A 22 -34.06 5.80 32.37
CA ARG A 22 -33.26 5.30 33.49
C ARG A 22 -34.13 5.07 34.73
N ALA A 23 -33.60 4.33 35.69
CA ALA A 23 -34.30 4.01 36.94
C ALA A 23 -34.65 5.26 37.78
N ASP A 24 -33.95 6.38 37.57
CA ASP A 24 -34.21 7.68 38.21
C ASP A 24 -35.26 8.52 37.46
N GLY A 25 -35.84 8.00 36.37
CA GLY A 25 -36.84 8.68 35.55
C GLY A 25 -36.27 9.61 34.48
N THR A 26 -34.94 9.74 34.38
CA THR A 26 -34.31 10.54 33.32
C THR A 26 -34.26 9.78 31.99
N THR A 27 -34.30 10.50 30.87
CA THR A 27 -34.15 9.92 29.53
C THR A 27 -32.70 9.96 29.07
N ASP A 28 -32.29 8.91 28.38
CA ASP A 28 -30.96 8.77 27.79
C ASP A 28 -31.03 7.93 26.50
N PHE A 29 -29.94 7.87 25.75
CA PHE A 29 -29.88 7.13 24.48
C PHE A 29 -28.93 5.94 24.55
N GLY A 30 -29.44 4.77 24.16
CA GLY A 30 -28.64 3.58 23.94
C GLY A 30 -28.22 3.49 22.47
N ILE A 31 -26.97 3.14 22.21
CA ILE A 31 -26.51 2.81 20.85
C ILE A 31 -26.37 1.30 20.73
N TYR A 32 -27.25 0.69 19.96
CA TYR A 32 -27.31 -0.76 19.77
C TYR A 32 -26.66 -1.13 18.44
N GLY A 33 -25.46 -1.72 18.49
CA GLY A 33 -24.75 -2.14 17.29
C GLY A 33 -25.52 -3.19 16.50
N THR A 34 -25.89 -2.87 15.27
CA THR A 34 -26.61 -3.76 14.33
C THR A 34 -25.67 -4.41 13.31
N LYS A 35 -24.57 -3.74 12.94
CA LYS A 35 -23.57 -4.30 11.99
C LYS A 35 -22.18 -3.75 12.28
N GLN A 36 -21.15 -4.57 12.18
CA GLN A 36 -19.77 -4.05 12.18
C GLN A 36 -19.56 -3.28 10.86
N SER A 37 -19.25 -1.99 10.93
CA SER A 37 -18.94 -1.17 9.76
C SER A 37 -17.49 -0.72 9.82
N THR A 38 -16.68 -1.26 8.90
CA THR A 38 -15.27 -0.89 8.72
C THR A 38 -15.07 -0.04 7.46
N PHE A 39 -16.17 0.42 6.86
CA PHE A 39 -16.17 1.15 5.59
C PHE A 39 -15.21 2.33 5.58
N SER A 40 -15.33 3.23 6.58
CA SER A 40 -14.47 4.43 6.66
C SER A 40 -12.98 4.07 6.71
N PHE A 41 -12.61 3.04 7.47
CA PHE A 41 -11.23 2.58 7.60
C PHE A 41 -10.70 1.95 6.31
N LYS A 42 -11.52 1.14 5.64
CA LYS A 42 -11.16 0.57 4.34
C LYS A 42 -10.89 1.68 3.32
N LEU A 43 -11.77 2.67 3.24
CA LEU A 43 -11.62 3.80 2.33
C LEU A 43 -10.39 4.65 2.67
N GLU A 44 -10.20 5.03 3.94
CA GLU A 44 -9.04 5.80 4.38
C GLU A 44 -7.72 5.07 4.10
N ARG A 45 -7.70 3.74 4.31
CA ARG A 45 -6.52 2.91 3.99
C ARG A 45 -6.19 2.93 2.50
N ILE A 46 -7.19 2.88 1.63
CA ILE A 46 -6.98 2.98 0.18
C ILE A 46 -6.47 4.38 -0.18
N ILE A 47 -7.10 5.45 0.32
CA ILE A 47 -6.67 6.83 0.07
C ILE A 47 -5.20 7.00 0.42
N LYS A 48 -4.83 6.62 1.65
CA LYS A 48 -3.45 6.74 2.12
C LYS A 48 -2.48 5.94 1.25
N SER A 49 -2.81 4.69 0.95
CA SER A 49 -1.93 3.82 0.16
C SER A 49 -1.77 4.30 -1.29
N VAL A 50 -2.82 4.90 -1.88
CA VAL A 50 -2.76 5.53 -3.20
C VAL A 50 -1.87 6.76 -3.15
N GLN A 51 -2.05 7.64 -2.16
CA GLN A 51 -1.18 8.81 -1.95
C GLN A 51 0.28 8.40 -1.77
N ASP A 52 0.57 7.47 -0.85
CA ASP A 52 1.91 6.93 -0.61
C ASP A 52 2.54 6.33 -1.88
N THR A 53 1.73 5.82 -2.81
CA THR A 53 2.21 5.29 -4.09
C THR A 53 2.50 6.40 -5.10
N LEU A 54 1.68 7.45 -5.13
CA LEU A 54 1.81 8.58 -6.06
C LEU A 54 2.88 9.59 -5.63
N ASP A 55 3.19 9.68 -4.34
CA ASP A 55 4.25 10.53 -3.80
C ASP A 55 5.66 10.00 -4.10
N LYS A 56 5.76 8.75 -4.57
CA LYS A 56 7.03 8.16 -4.99
C LYS A 56 7.49 8.74 -6.32
N PRO A 57 8.81 8.79 -6.59
CA PRO A 57 9.31 9.08 -7.92
C PRO A 57 8.74 8.08 -8.93
N VAL A 58 8.63 8.48 -10.20
CA VAL A 58 7.99 7.70 -11.29
C VAL A 58 8.53 6.26 -11.41
N GLU A 59 9.77 6.02 -11.00
CA GLU A 59 10.42 4.70 -11.00
C GLU A 59 9.94 3.78 -9.87
N GLY A 60 9.42 4.35 -8.77
CA GLY A 60 8.89 3.63 -7.61
C GLY A 60 7.36 3.59 -7.52
N ILE A 61 6.66 4.13 -8.52
CA ILE A 61 5.19 4.03 -8.60
C ILE A 61 4.81 2.57 -8.92
N ASP A 62 4.04 1.96 -8.03
CA ASP A 62 3.51 0.62 -8.22
C ASP A 62 2.20 0.65 -9.04
N LEU A 63 2.34 0.50 -10.35
CA LEU A 63 1.20 0.47 -11.27
C LEU A 63 0.27 -0.72 -11.02
N ALA A 64 0.78 -1.86 -10.54
CA ALA A 64 -0.04 -3.03 -10.26
C ALA A 64 -0.93 -2.77 -9.04
N TYR A 65 -0.38 -2.11 -8.01
CA TYR A 65 -1.15 -1.67 -6.86
C TYR A 65 -2.28 -0.70 -7.27
N LEU A 66 -1.96 0.34 -8.07
CA LEU A 66 -2.96 1.32 -8.52
C LEU A 66 -4.08 0.68 -9.34
N LYS A 67 -3.75 -0.25 -10.24
CA LYS A 67 -4.76 -1.03 -11.00
C LYS A 67 -5.63 -1.89 -10.07
N GLY A 68 -5.02 -2.53 -9.09
CA GLY A 68 -5.76 -3.31 -8.07
C GLY A 68 -6.56 -2.45 -7.09
N ALA A 69 -6.24 -1.15 -6.94
CA ALA A 69 -7.01 -0.23 -6.12
C ALA A 69 -8.38 0.10 -6.75
N LEU A 70 -8.46 0.16 -8.09
CA LEU A 70 -9.72 0.38 -8.80
C LEU A 70 -10.76 -0.70 -8.49
N SER A 71 -10.37 -1.97 -8.60
CA SER A 71 -11.28 -3.09 -8.27
C SER A 71 -11.74 -3.06 -6.80
N ARG A 72 -10.89 -2.56 -5.89
CA ARG A 72 -11.25 -2.39 -4.48
C ARG A 72 -12.20 -1.22 -4.26
N LEU A 73 -12.08 -0.15 -5.04
CA LEU A 73 -13.02 0.97 -5.03
C LEU A 73 -14.40 0.54 -5.52
N ASP A 74 -14.49 -0.29 -6.58
CA ASP A 74 -15.78 -0.83 -7.05
C ASP A 74 -16.46 -1.67 -5.96
N GLY A 75 -15.70 -2.44 -5.20
CA GLY A 75 -16.21 -3.20 -4.06
C GLY A 75 -16.72 -2.29 -2.94
N LEU A 76 -16.01 -1.20 -2.65
CA LEU A 76 -16.47 -0.21 -1.67
C LEU A 76 -17.70 0.55 -2.15
N ASP A 77 -17.80 0.88 -3.43
CA ASP A 77 -18.98 1.57 -3.96
C ASP A 77 -20.25 0.74 -3.76
N LYS A 78 -20.16 -0.58 -4.00
CA LYS A 78 -21.26 -1.51 -3.70
C LYS A 78 -21.56 -1.61 -2.21
N GLU A 79 -20.52 -1.71 -1.37
CA GLU A 79 -20.69 -1.74 0.09
C GLU A 79 -21.36 -0.46 0.60
N LEU A 80 -21.08 0.69 -0.01
CA LEU A 80 -21.68 1.99 0.32
C LEU A 80 -23.19 2.01 -0.02
N GLU A 81 -23.54 1.57 -1.23
CA GLU A 81 -24.95 1.47 -1.68
C GLU A 81 -25.76 0.49 -0.81
N GLU A 82 -25.16 -0.64 -0.42
CA GLU A 82 -25.79 -1.61 0.49
C GLU A 82 -25.94 -1.09 1.93
N CYS A 83 -25.05 -0.20 2.36
CA CYS A 83 -25.08 0.37 3.70
C CYS A 83 -26.11 1.49 3.85
N ALA A 84 -26.43 2.26 2.80
CA ALA A 84 -27.42 3.36 2.83
C ALA A 84 -27.33 4.21 4.12
N ASP A 85 -28.42 4.26 4.91
CA ASP A 85 -28.50 5.04 6.16
C ASP A 85 -27.73 4.42 7.34
N ARG A 86 -27.22 3.21 7.19
CA ARG A 86 -26.51 2.46 8.25
C ARG A 86 -25.00 2.69 8.22
N LEU A 87 -24.55 3.82 7.67
CA LEU A 87 -23.15 4.23 7.75
C LEU A 87 -22.85 4.83 9.13
N PRO A 88 -21.60 4.74 9.61
CA PRO A 88 -21.22 5.43 10.84
C PRO A 88 -21.20 6.92 10.52
N THR A 89 -22.30 7.60 10.86
CA THR A 89 -22.61 8.99 10.52
C THR A 89 -21.71 10.02 11.21
N PHE A 90 -20.86 9.58 12.16
CA PHE A 90 -20.13 10.49 13.04
C PHE A 90 -19.01 11.32 12.36
N LYS A 91 -18.49 10.92 11.20
CA LYS A 91 -17.33 11.60 10.57
C LYS A 91 -17.59 12.14 9.17
N LYS A 92 -18.37 11.41 8.36
CA LYS A 92 -18.74 11.78 6.99
C LYS A 92 -20.13 11.24 6.67
N THR A 93 -20.85 11.99 5.84
CA THR A 93 -22.13 11.64 5.25
C THR A 93 -21.96 10.67 4.07
N TYR A 94 -23.07 10.02 3.67
CA TYR A 94 -23.14 9.19 2.47
C TYR A 94 -22.59 9.93 1.24
N GLU A 95 -23.05 11.15 1.00
CA GLU A 95 -22.68 11.97 -0.15
C GLU A 95 -21.18 12.31 -0.16
N GLU A 96 -20.59 12.58 1.00
CA GLU A 96 -19.15 12.81 1.11
C GLU A 96 -18.33 11.55 0.79
N TYR A 97 -18.81 10.37 1.19
CA TYR A 97 -18.17 9.11 0.80
C TYR A 97 -18.31 8.84 -0.70
N LYS A 98 -19.50 9.04 -1.27
CA LYS A 98 -19.73 8.85 -2.70
C LYS A 98 -18.88 9.79 -3.53
N THR A 99 -18.81 11.07 -3.15
CA THR A 99 -17.96 12.07 -3.80
C THR A 99 -16.49 11.67 -3.76
N THR A 100 -16.03 11.15 -2.61
CA THR A 100 -14.65 10.67 -2.45
C THR A 100 -14.37 9.48 -3.36
N LEU A 101 -15.27 8.49 -3.44
CA LEU A 101 -15.12 7.33 -4.32
C LEU A 101 -15.07 7.73 -5.79
N VAL A 102 -15.96 8.63 -6.21
CA VAL A 102 -15.98 9.16 -7.59
C VAL A 102 -14.66 9.87 -7.89
N ALA A 103 -14.19 10.75 -7.00
CA ALA A 103 -12.93 11.47 -7.19
C ALA A 103 -11.74 10.52 -7.36
N LEU A 104 -11.66 9.46 -6.55
CA LEU A 104 -10.62 8.43 -6.69
C LEU A 104 -10.78 7.61 -7.98
N GLY A 105 -12.01 7.27 -8.35
CA GLY A 105 -12.35 6.56 -9.59
C GLY A 105 -11.92 7.31 -10.84
N TRP A 106 -11.92 8.64 -10.81
CA TRP A 106 -11.38 9.48 -11.89
C TRP A 106 -9.87 9.72 -11.77
N GLY A 107 -9.36 9.94 -10.55
CA GLY A 107 -7.97 10.32 -10.31
C GLY A 107 -6.97 9.18 -10.58
N ILE A 108 -7.28 7.96 -10.14
CA ILE A 108 -6.36 6.82 -10.27
C ILE A 108 -6.10 6.45 -11.74
N PRO A 109 -7.11 6.30 -12.61
CA PRO A 109 -6.87 5.98 -14.02
C PRO A 109 -6.04 7.07 -14.73
N HIS A 110 -6.31 8.34 -14.41
CA HIS A 110 -5.54 9.45 -14.96
C HIS A 110 -4.07 9.39 -14.52
N ALA A 111 -3.81 9.09 -13.25
CA ALA A 111 -2.46 8.93 -12.73
C ALA A 111 -1.72 7.73 -13.35
N ILE A 112 -2.41 6.60 -13.55
CA ILE A 112 -1.86 5.43 -14.26
C ILE A 112 -1.44 5.82 -15.67
N LYS A 113 -2.35 6.43 -16.45
CA LYS A 113 -2.08 6.83 -17.83
C LYS A 113 -0.88 7.77 -17.92
N ARG A 114 -0.84 8.81 -17.08
CA ARG A 114 0.28 9.76 -17.03
C ARG A 114 1.61 9.06 -16.69
N THR A 115 1.58 8.12 -15.75
CA THR A 115 2.77 7.36 -15.34
C THR A 115 3.26 6.45 -16.47
N GLU A 116 2.35 5.76 -17.16
CA GLU A 116 2.66 4.92 -18.32
C GLU A 116 3.23 5.75 -19.48
N GLU A 117 2.69 6.93 -19.75
CA GLU A 117 3.22 7.87 -20.75
C GLU A 117 4.64 8.35 -20.39
N LEU A 118 4.89 8.67 -19.13
CA LEU A 118 6.22 9.05 -18.65
C LEU A 118 7.22 7.89 -18.75
N ILE A 119 6.79 6.66 -18.44
CA ILE A 119 7.61 5.45 -18.61
C ILE A 119 7.91 5.21 -20.10
N ALA A 120 6.88 5.36 -20.94
CA ALA A 120 6.99 5.19 -22.37
C ALA A 120 7.76 6.33 -23.05
N SER A 121 7.97 7.47 -22.42
CA SER A 121 8.72 8.58 -23.02
C SER A 121 10.10 8.13 -23.51
N ARG A 122 10.46 8.56 -24.73
CA ARG A 122 11.76 8.26 -25.36
C ARG A 122 12.93 8.70 -24.49
N GLU A 123 12.75 9.77 -23.73
CA GLU A 123 13.77 10.34 -22.86
C GLU A 123 14.09 9.42 -21.69
N LYS A 124 13.07 8.87 -21.01
CA LYS A 124 13.27 7.89 -19.94
C LYS A 124 13.95 6.63 -20.45
N ARG A 125 13.52 6.13 -21.63
CA ARG A 125 14.16 4.98 -22.28
C ARG A 125 15.63 5.24 -22.63
N ARG A 126 15.97 6.46 -23.08
CA ARG A 126 17.35 6.86 -23.39
C ARG A 126 18.21 6.92 -22.13
N ILE A 127 17.72 7.53 -21.06
CA ILE A 127 18.41 7.63 -19.76
C ILE A 127 18.63 6.24 -19.15
N GLN A 128 17.61 5.37 -19.21
CA GLN A 128 17.71 4.02 -18.67
C GLN A 128 18.71 3.15 -19.44
N ARG A 129 18.72 3.24 -20.77
CA ARG A 129 19.76 2.60 -21.61
C ARG A 129 21.15 3.13 -21.28
N ALA A 130 21.32 4.44 -21.11
CA ALA A 130 22.60 5.03 -20.72
C ALA A 130 23.09 4.52 -19.36
N ARG A 131 22.19 4.42 -18.36
CA ARG A 131 22.51 3.83 -17.04
C ARG A 131 22.89 2.34 -17.16
N GLN A 132 22.15 1.55 -17.94
CA GLN A 132 22.47 0.13 -18.16
C GLN A 132 23.84 -0.04 -18.83
N ASN A 133 24.13 0.75 -19.87
CA ASN A 133 25.43 0.74 -20.54
C ASN A 133 26.56 1.12 -19.58
N ALA A 134 26.38 2.14 -18.74
CA ALA A 134 27.37 2.53 -17.74
C ALA A 134 27.61 1.41 -16.70
N VAL A 135 26.56 0.69 -16.29
CA VAL A 135 26.71 -0.47 -15.40
C VAL A 135 27.44 -1.63 -16.09
N GLU A 136 27.16 -1.90 -17.36
CA GLU A 136 27.88 -2.90 -18.14
C GLU A 136 29.35 -2.53 -18.36
N GLU A 137 29.65 -1.27 -18.69
CA GLU A 137 31.02 -0.76 -18.79
C GLU A 137 31.75 -0.87 -17.45
N ALA A 138 31.12 -0.51 -16.34
CA ALA A 138 31.70 -0.68 -15.01
C ALA A 138 31.95 -2.15 -14.67
N LYS A 139 31.11 -3.09 -15.12
CA LYS A 139 31.34 -4.54 -14.97
C LYS A 139 32.50 -5.02 -15.84
N ARG A 140 32.68 -4.47 -17.05
CA ARG A 140 33.80 -4.79 -17.95
C ARG A 140 35.13 -4.23 -17.45
N LEU A 141 35.11 -3.05 -16.82
CA LEU A 141 36.29 -2.40 -16.24
C LEU A 141 36.71 -2.98 -14.89
N LYS A 142 35.79 -3.63 -14.15
CA LYS A 142 36.17 -4.38 -12.96
C LYS A 142 37.00 -5.59 -13.39
N PRO A 143 38.27 -5.70 -12.97
CA PRO A 143 39.04 -6.91 -13.24
C PRO A 143 38.28 -8.07 -12.65
N SER A 144 38.03 -9.09 -13.47
CA SER A 144 37.47 -10.36 -12.99
C SER A 144 38.31 -10.80 -11.79
N PRO A 145 37.71 -11.17 -10.65
CA PRO A 145 38.47 -11.70 -9.55
C PRO A 145 39.17 -12.95 -10.10
N LYS A 146 40.49 -12.85 -10.35
CA LYS A 146 41.29 -13.97 -10.85
C LYS A 146 40.97 -15.14 -9.94
N LYS A 147 40.28 -16.16 -10.46
CA LYS A 147 40.14 -17.44 -9.76
C LYS A 147 41.56 -17.91 -9.52
N ARG A 148 42.10 -17.69 -8.32
CA ARG A 148 43.42 -18.16 -7.93
C ARG A 148 43.44 -19.65 -8.22
N THR A 149 44.33 -20.06 -9.12
CA THR A 149 44.44 -21.47 -9.48
C THR A 149 44.88 -22.26 -8.23
N LYS A 150 44.63 -23.57 -8.21
CA LYS A 150 45.01 -24.43 -7.07
C LYS A 150 46.52 -24.29 -6.73
N LYS A 151 47.36 -24.09 -7.77
CA LYS A 151 48.79 -23.77 -7.66
C LYS A 151 49.09 -22.43 -6.99
N ASP A 152 48.30 -21.39 -7.25
CA ASP A 152 48.49 -20.08 -6.61
C ASP A 152 48.12 -20.11 -5.13
N LYS A 153 47.12 -20.92 -4.76
CA LYS A 153 46.76 -21.16 -3.36
C LYS A 153 47.85 -21.95 -2.63
N GLU A 154 48.41 -22.98 -3.25
CA GLU A 154 49.52 -23.77 -2.68
C GLU A 154 50.81 -22.94 -2.51
N LYS A 155 51.12 -22.03 -3.45
CA LYS A 155 52.24 -21.10 -3.31
C LYS A 155 52.05 -20.14 -2.14
N LEU A 156 50.86 -19.57 -1.98
CA LEU A 156 50.55 -18.65 -0.88
C LEU A 156 50.59 -19.36 0.49
N ILE A 157 50.14 -20.61 0.56
CA ILE A 157 50.22 -21.43 1.78
C ILE A 157 51.69 -21.74 2.12
N LYS A 158 52.53 -22.01 1.10
CA LYS A 158 53.98 -22.18 1.31
C LYS A 158 54.68 -20.89 1.73
N GLU A 159 54.31 -19.74 1.18
CA GLU A 159 54.89 -18.45 1.56
C GLU A 159 54.46 -18.00 2.97
N LEU A 160 53.19 -18.23 3.34
CA LEU A 160 52.70 -17.96 4.70
C LEU A 160 53.29 -18.92 5.74
N GLY A 161 53.50 -20.19 5.38
CA GLY A 161 54.18 -21.16 6.26
C GLY A 161 55.64 -20.79 6.54
N ARG A 162 56.35 -20.19 5.57
CA ARG A 162 57.72 -19.70 5.77
C ARG A 162 57.82 -18.44 6.61
N LEU A 163 56.78 -17.62 6.65
CA LEU A 163 56.72 -16.40 7.47
C LEU A 163 56.30 -16.69 8.92
N GLY A 164 55.82 -17.90 9.22
CA GLY A 164 55.49 -18.34 10.59
C GLY A 164 56.61 -19.10 11.29
N GLU A 165 57.78 -19.25 10.67
CA GLU A 165 58.97 -19.91 11.23
C GLU A 165 60.14 -18.93 11.51
N ILE A 166 59.86 -17.62 11.55
CA ILE A 166 60.75 -16.57 12.07
C ILE A 166 60.12 -15.99 13.33
#